data_AF-A0A0F3ISM9-F1
#
_entry.id   AF-A0A0F3ISM9-F1
#
_cell.length_a   1.000
_cell.length_b   1.000
_cell.length_c   1.000
_cell.angle_alpha   90.00
_cell.angle_beta   90.00
_cell.angle_gamma   90.00
#
_symmetry.space_group_name_H-M   'P 1'
#
loop_
_entity.id
_entity.type
_entity.pdbx_description
1 polymer ?
#
loop_
_entity_poly.entity_id
_entity_poly.type
_entity_poly.pdbx_seq_one_letter_code
_entity_poly.pdbx_strand_id
1 'polypeptide(L)'
;MIFDSPALDALDHAVLDLIQAQRQLLRHHVGQNPTRWRGFIRKNTFARALQGSNSIEGYTANLAEAVAIIDEERPETLEEETLKALQGYRTAMTYIMAVHDDPYTQITLELIR
;
A
#
# COMPACT_ATOMS: atom_id res chain seq x y z
N MET A 1 24.24 17.24 -4.22
CA MET A 1 22.99 16.96 -3.50
C MET A 1 23.33 16.82 -2.03
N ILE A 2 22.55 17.41 -1.12
CA ILE A 2 22.81 17.38 0.34
C ILE A 2 22.31 16.07 0.98
N PHE A 3 21.55 15.27 0.23
CA PHE A 3 21.11 13.94 0.63
C PHE A 3 21.67 12.93 -0.36
N ASP A 4 22.61 12.11 0.08
CA ASP A 4 23.02 10.91 -0.63
C ASP A 4 22.41 9.70 0.09
N SER A 5 22.01 8.69 -0.68
CA SER A 5 21.51 7.46 -0.07
C SER A 5 22.67 6.74 0.61
N PRO A 6 22.51 6.26 1.85
CA PRO A 6 23.57 5.51 2.52
C PRO A 6 23.92 4.26 1.70
N ALA A 7 25.20 3.92 1.66
CA ALA A 7 25.65 2.68 1.06
C ALA A 7 25.07 1.50 1.87
N LEU A 8 24.55 0.49 1.15
CA LEU A 8 24.02 -0.71 1.78
C LEU A 8 25.17 -1.53 2.39
N ASP A 9 24.93 -2.07 3.58
CA ASP A 9 25.88 -2.95 4.25
C ASP A 9 25.54 -4.44 4.05
N ALA A 10 26.31 -5.32 4.68
CA ALA A 10 26.12 -6.76 4.57
C ALA A 10 24.76 -7.23 5.11
N LEU A 11 24.22 -6.55 6.14
CA LEU A 11 22.92 -6.87 6.71
C LEU A 11 21.79 -6.44 5.77
N ASP A 12 21.89 -5.25 5.18
CA ASP A 12 20.92 -4.77 4.18
C ASP A 12 20.81 -5.76 3.01
N HIS A 13 21.96 -6.20 2.47
CA HIS A 13 22.00 -7.19 1.41
C HIS A 13 21.40 -8.54 1.84
N ALA A 14 21.71 -9.01 3.04
CA ALA A 14 21.13 -10.24 3.55
C ALA A 14 19.59 -10.17 3.65
N VAL A 15 19.03 -9.04 4.09
CA VAL A 15 17.58 -8.84 4.16
C VAL A 15 16.95 -8.80 2.76
N LEU A 16 17.58 -8.11 1.80
CA LEU A 16 17.11 -8.07 0.41
C LEU A 16 17.09 -9.47 -0.22
N ASP A 17 18.12 -10.28 0.03
CA ASP A 17 18.18 -11.66 -0.44
C ASP A 17 17.08 -12.53 0.18
N LEU A 18 16.79 -12.36 1.47
CA LEU A 18 15.68 -13.04 2.14
C LEU A 18 14.34 -12.67 1.51
N ILE A 19 14.08 -11.38 1.27
CA ILE A 19 12.86 -10.90 0.60
C ILE A 19 12.75 -11.50 -0.80
N GLN A 20 13.85 -11.52 -1.55
CA GLN A 20 13.87 -12.06 -2.91
C GLN A 20 13.61 -13.57 -2.92
N ALA A 21 14.20 -14.33 -1.98
CA ALA A 21 13.92 -15.75 -1.82
C ALA A 21 12.44 -16.02 -1.55
N GLN A 22 11.81 -15.24 -0.66
CA GLN A 22 10.38 -15.35 -0.39
C GLN A 22 9.53 -15.04 -1.63
N ARG A 23 9.89 -14.01 -2.41
CA ARG A 23 9.21 -13.69 -3.67
C ARG A 23 9.27 -14.84 -4.68
N GLN A 24 10.42 -15.50 -4.82
CA GLN A 24 10.59 -16.64 -5.73
C GLN A 24 9.72 -17.83 -5.32
N LEU A 25 9.65 -18.13 -4.02
CA LEU A 25 8.80 -19.19 -3.48
C LEU A 25 7.31 -18.89 -3.72
N LEU A 26 6.88 -17.66 -3.42
CA LEU A 26 5.47 -17.26 -3.50
C LEU A 26 4.95 -17.07 -4.92
N ARG A 27 5.80 -16.76 -5.91
CA ARG A 27 5.38 -16.46 -7.29
C ARG A 27 4.49 -17.56 -7.89
N HIS A 28 4.81 -18.82 -7.62
CA HIS A 28 4.05 -19.96 -8.14
C HIS A 28 2.65 -20.04 -7.53
N HIS A 29 2.54 -19.81 -6.21
CA HIS A 29 1.25 -19.77 -5.52
C HIS A 29 0.36 -18.61 -5.99
N VAL A 30 0.97 -17.45 -6.25
CA VAL A 30 0.26 -16.27 -6.76
C VAL A 30 -0.26 -16.52 -8.18
N GLY A 31 0.54 -17.13 -9.05
CA GLY A 31 0.14 -17.42 -10.44
C GLY A 31 -1.00 -18.43 -10.57
N GLN A 32 -1.09 -19.40 -9.65
CA GLN A 32 -2.08 -20.49 -9.73
C GLN A 32 -3.50 -20.11 -9.29
N ASN A 33 -3.68 -19.08 -8.45
CA ASN A 33 -4.98 -18.72 -7.87
C ASN A 33 -5.28 -17.21 -7.96
N PRO A 34 -5.40 -16.66 -9.19
CA PRO A 34 -5.49 -15.21 -9.39
C PRO A 34 -6.66 -14.56 -8.64
N THR A 35 -7.84 -15.19 -8.57
CA THR A 35 -9.00 -14.64 -7.86
C THR A 35 -8.74 -14.44 -6.37
N ARG A 36 -8.04 -15.38 -5.72
CA ARG A 36 -7.68 -15.28 -4.30
C ARG A 36 -6.67 -14.16 -4.06
N TRP A 37 -5.62 -14.11 -4.89
CA TRP A 37 -4.49 -13.20 -4.70
C TRP A 37 -4.76 -11.78 -5.19
N ARG A 38 -5.44 -11.63 -6.33
CA ARG A 38 -5.78 -10.33 -6.92
C ARG A 38 -7.12 -9.78 -6.43
N GLY A 39 -7.98 -10.62 -5.85
CA GLY A 39 -9.23 -10.22 -5.21
C GLY A 39 -9.08 -10.07 -3.69
N PHE A 40 -9.49 -11.09 -2.94
CA PHE A 40 -9.64 -11.03 -1.48
C PHE A 40 -8.35 -10.64 -0.74
N ILE A 41 -7.21 -11.27 -1.06
CA ILE A 41 -5.94 -10.97 -0.38
C ILE A 41 -5.51 -9.52 -0.68
N ARG A 42 -5.54 -9.10 -1.95
CA ARG A 42 -5.20 -7.72 -2.34
C ARG A 42 -6.05 -6.70 -1.58
N LYS A 43 -7.37 -6.92 -1.52
CA LYS A 43 -8.29 -6.02 -0.80
C LYS A 43 -7.98 -5.95 0.69
N ASN A 44 -7.75 -7.10 1.35
CA ASN A 44 -7.42 -7.12 2.77
C ASN A 44 -6.05 -6.48 3.07
N THR A 45 -5.05 -6.74 2.22
CA THR A 45 -3.73 -6.09 2.32
C THR A 45 -3.85 -4.58 2.15
N PHE A 46 -4.67 -4.11 1.20
CA PHE A 46 -4.90 -2.68 1.03
C PHE A 46 -5.60 -2.06 2.25
N ALA A 47 -6.60 -2.75 2.84
CA ALA A 47 -7.28 -2.27 4.05
C ALA A 47 -6.33 -2.13 5.23
N ARG A 48 -5.41 -3.09 5.39
CA ARG A 48 -4.39 -3.04 6.45
C ARG A 48 -3.35 -1.95 6.22
N ALA A 49 -2.95 -1.72 4.97
CA ALA A 49 -2.04 -0.61 4.65
C ALA A 49 -2.71 0.74 4.91
N LEU A 50 -3.96 0.91 4.47
CA LEU A 50 -4.78 2.08 4.75
C LEU A 50 -4.89 2.35 6.25
N GLN A 51 -5.25 1.33 7.03
CA GLN A 51 -5.35 1.41 8.49
C GLN A 51 -3.99 1.75 9.13
N GLY A 52 -2.96 0.97 8.80
CA GLY A 52 -1.64 1.07 9.43
C GLY A 52 -0.97 2.40 9.16
N SER A 53 -0.97 2.85 7.91
CA SER A 53 -0.42 4.15 7.54
C SER A 53 -1.12 5.27 8.28
N ASN A 54 -2.44 5.43 8.15
CA ASN A 54 -3.17 6.54 8.79
C ASN A 54 -3.05 6.56 10.33
N SER A 55 -2.88 5.40 10.96
CA SER A 55 -2.69 5.31 12.40
C SER A 55 -1.37 5.93 12.90
N ILE A 56 -0.34 6.02 12.05
CA ILE A 56 0.94 6.66 12.39
C ILE A 56 0.73 8.16 12.63
N GLU A 57 -0.19 8.76 11.89
CA GLU A 57 -0.58 10.18 11.95
C GLU A 57 -1.74 10.44 12.93
N GLY A 58 -2.20 9.41 13.64
CA GLY A 58 -3.25 9.51 14.66
C GLY A 58 -4.68 9.25 14.18
N TYR A 59 -4.88 8.96 12.89
CA TYR A 59 -6.19 8.63 12.34
C TYR A 59 -6.47 7.13 12.48
N THR A 60 -7.34 6.77 13.41
CA THR A 60 -7.62 5.37 13.76
C THR A 60 -8.92 4.89 13.13
N ALA A 61 -8.87 3.73 12.50
CA ALA A 61 -10.03 2.96 12.07
C ALA A 61 -9.81 1.48 12.38
N ASN A 62 -10.89 0.74 12.63
CA ASN A 62 -10.83 -0.71 12.66
C ASN A 62 -10.77 -1.30 11.23
N LEU A 63 -10.51 -2.59 11.11
CA LEU A 63 -10.34 -3.23 9.81
C LEU A 63 -11.63 -3.23 8.96
N ALA A 64 -12.81 -3.33 9.59
CA ALA A 64 -14.08 -3.31 8.87
C ALA A 64 -14.37 -1.92 8.29
N GLU A 65 -14.09 -0.87 9.06
CA GLU A 65 -14.16 0.52 8.59
C GLU A 65 -13.19 0.76 7.44
N ALA A 66 -11.94 0.30 7.54
CA ALA A 66 -10.97 0.42 6.46
C ALA A 66 -11.40 -0.33 5.18
N VAL A 67 -12.04 -1.49 5.32
CA VAL A 67 -12.63 -2.23 4.18
C VAL A 67 -13.78 -1.44 3.56
N ALA A 68 -14.68 -0.90 4.36
CA ALA A 68 -15.79 -0.06 3.88
C ALA A 68 -15.27 1.15 3.11
N ILE A 69 -14.23 1.83 3.61
CA ILE A 69 -13.58 2.92 2.87
C ILE A 69 -13.06 2.44 1.51
N ILE A 70 -12.41 1.26 1.43
CA ILE A 70 -11.94 0.71 0.15
C ILE A 70 -13.10 0.43 -0.81
N ASP A 71 -14.25 0.00 -0.29
CA ASP A 71 -15.47 -0.23 -1.07
C ASP A 71 -16.24 1.05 -1.41
N GLU A 72 -15.66 2.22 -1.12
CA GLU A 72 -16.29 3.54 -1.30
C GLU A 72 -17.56 3.74 -0.46
N GLU A 73 -17.71 2.93 0.58
CA GLU A 73 -18.74 3.08 1.61
C GLU A 73 -18.28 4.06 2.70
N ARG A 74 -19.24 4.65 3.41
CA ARG A 74 -18.99 5.62 4.48
C ARG A 74 -19.38 5.01 5.83
N PRO A 75 -18.42 4.64 6.70
CA PRO A 75 -18.71 4.24 8.06
C PRO A 75 -19.25 5.42 8.88
N GLU A 76 -20.39 5.24 9.55
CA GLU A 76 -21.01 6.28 10.39
C GLU A 76 -20.26 6.54 11.70
N THR A 77 -19.41 5.59 12.11
CA THR A 77 -18.63 5.62 13.36
C THR A 77 -17.38 6.50 13.28
N LEU A 78 -16.96 6.89 12.08
CA LEU A 78 -15.74 7.67 11.89
C LEU A 78 -16.03 9.17 11.95
N GLU A 79 -15.17 9.89 12.67
CA GLU A 79 -15.13 11.35 12.61
C GLU A 79 -14.79 11.83 11.19
N GLU A 80 -15.32 13.00 10.82
CA GLU A 80 -15.20 13.53 9.45
C GLU A 80 -13.74 13.72 9.02
N GLU A 81 -12.85 14.11 9.94
CA GLU A 81 -11.43 14.30 9.64
C GLU A 81 -10.73 12.97 9.32
N THR A 82 -10.93 11.96 10.19
CA THR A 82 -10.44 10.59 9.99
C THR A 82 -10.96 9.98 8.69
N LEU A 83 -12.25 10.18 8.41
CA LEU A 83 -12.88 9.73 7.16
C LEU A 83 -12.16 10.32 5.94
N LYS A 84 -11.91 11.63 5.93
CA LYS A 84 -11.20 12.32 4.84
C LYS A 84 -9.76 11.84 4.69
N ALA A 85 -9.03 11.65 5.79
CA ALA A 85 -7.66 11.14 5.76
C ALA A 85 -7.59 9.75 5.11
N LEU A 86 -8.48 8.83 5.53
CA LEU A 86 -8.57 7.48 4.97
C LEU A 86 -8.96 7.50 3.48
N GLN A 87 -9.93 8.33 3.09
CA GLN A 87 -10.33 8.48 1.69
C GLN A 87 -9.20 9.08 0.82
N GLY A 88 -8.43 10.02 1.36
CA GLY A 88 -7.26 10.61 0.71
C GLY A 88 -6.19 9.55 0.44
N TYR A 89 -5.83 8.77 1.45
CA TYR A 89 -4.88 7.67 1.30
C TYR A 89 -5.36 6.64 0.26
N ARG A 90 -6.64 6.23 0.35
CA ARG A 90 -7.23 5.31 -0.63
C ARG A 90 -7.09 5.85 -2.06
N THR A 91 -7.42 7.11 -2.26
CA THR A 91 -7.36 7.77 -3.58
C THR A 91 -5.94 7.81 -4.11
N ALA A 92 -4.98 8.26 -3.29
CA ALA A 92 -3.57 8.33 -3.65
C ALA A 92 -3.00 6.95 -3.99
N MET A 93 -3.26 5.94 -3.17
CA MET A 93 -2.76 4.59 -3.40
C MET A 93 -3.42 3.90 -4.60
N THR A 94 -4.72 4.10 -4.82
CA THR A 94 -5.38 3.62 -6.04
C THR A 94 -4.73 4.20 -7.29
N TYR A 95 -4.44 5.50 -7.29
CA TYR A 95 -3.73 6.15 -8.39
C TYR A 95 -2.33 5.57 -8.60
N ILE A 96 -1.51 5.48 -7.54
CA ILE A 96 -0.15 4.90 -7.60
C ILE A 96 -0.20 3.48 -8.15
N MET A 97 -1.11 2.64 -7.64
CA MET A 97 -1.27 1.25 -8.08
C MET A 97 -1.76 1.13 -9.52
N ALA A 98 -2.45 2.14 -10.07
CA ALA A 98 -2.87 2.15 -11.47
C ALA A 98 -1.70 2.47 -12.42
N VAL A 99 -0.78 3.34 -11.99
CA VAL A 99 0.31 3.84 -12.84
C VAL A 99 1.66 3.12 -12.64
N HIS A 100 1.80 2.30 -11.59
CA HIS A 100 3.10 1.72 -11.19
C HIS A 100 3.81 0.85 -12.23
N ASP A 101 3.04 0.18 -13.10
CA ASP A 101 3.57 -0.70 -14.16
C ASP A 101 3.57 -0.01 -15.55
N ASP A 102 3.16 1.27 -15.63
CA ASP A 102 3.16 2.02 -16.89
C ASP A 102 4.59 2.54 -17.18
N PRO A 103 5.23 2.10 -18.28
CA PRO A 103 6.60 2.49 -18.64
C PRO A 103 6.74 3.98 -18.97
N TYR A 104 5.64 4.71 -19.17
CA TYR A 104 5.64 6.14 -19.43
C TYR A 104 5.42 6.99 -18.17
N THR A 105 5.07 6.38 -17.03
CA THR A 105 4.94 7.10 -15.76
C THR A 105 6.30 7.62 -15.31
N GLN A 106 6.39 8.92 -15.06
CA GLN A 106 7.57 9.56 -14.50
C GLN A 106 7.26 10.05 -13.09
N ILE A 107 8.16 9.75 -12.14
CA ILE A 107 8.09 10.29 -10.79
C ILE A 107 8.62 11.73 -10.84
N THR A 108 7.70 12.67 -11.08
CA THR A 108 7.98 14.11 -11.09
C THR A 108 7.52 14.77 -9.80
N LEU A 109 7.92 16.02 -9.57
CA LEU A 109 7.45 16.80 -8.43
C LEU A 109 5.94 17.06 -8.49
N GLU A 110 5.38 17.14 -9.69
CA GLU A 110 3.93 17.31 -9.92
C GLU A 110 3.14 16.09 -9.46
N LEU A 111 3.72 14.90 -9.50
CA LEU A 111 3.10 13.68 -8.99
C LEU A 111 2.90 13.69 -7.46
N ILE A 112 3.75 14.45 -6.76
CA ILE A 112 3.83 14.49 -5.29
C ILE A 112 2.98 15.64 -4.72
N ARG A 113 2.58 16.61 -5.55
CA ARG A 113 1.89 17.84 -5.15
C ARG A 113 0.40 17.80 -5.47
#